data_AF-A0A2G6DZZ5-F1
#
_entry.id   AF-A0A2G6DZZ5-F1
#
_cell.length_a   1.000
_cell.length_b   1.000
_cell.length_c   1.000
_cell.angle_alpha   90.00
_cell.angle_beta   90.00
_cell.angle_gamma   90.00
#
_symmetry.space_group_name_H-M   'P 1'
#
loop_
_entity.id
_entity.type
_entity.pdbx_description
1 polymer ?
#
loop_
_entity_poly.entity_id
_entity_poly.type
_entity_poly.pdbx_seq_one_letter_code
_entity_poly.pdbx_strand_id
1 'polypeptide(L)'
;MIADDDGVGDHGFVNPGWGGQDFDAEYLFYTYDKTTSMLTIGLQTGFDLVDGHIQWHGHDYYAGDLVMTFDKLAGREFAVDFGLLTRDSEGDLVDAGTGTGIDAAGVYEVSSWNNDITYTSSGPFAMDGGTFVTAVNSAVGYDVLADSYYRTVTFDYSELGLQPGFNFTAHWTMSCGNDLILGTGHVPVPGGLALLSLGLVAFAWARRQTIRK
;
A
#
# COMPACT_ATOMS: atom_id res chain seq x y z
N MET A 1 -4.48 -0.95 -11.41
CA MET A 1 -5.25 -1.71 -10.41
C MET A 1 -4.41 -2.88 -9.94
N ILE A 2 -4.35 -3.10 -8.64
CA ILE A 2 -3.61 -4.17 -7.95
C ILE A 2 -4.59 -5.17 -7.32
N ALA A 3 -5.69 -4.66 -6.78
CA ALA A 3 -6.81 -5.43 -6.27
C ALA A 3 -8.12 -4.65 -6.47
N ASP A 4 -9.21 -5.40 -6.50
CA ASP A 4 -10.60 -4.98 -6.63
C ASP A 4 -11.43 -6.07 -5.96
N ASP A 5 -12.23 -5.69 -4.96
CA ASP A 5 -13.10 -6.62 -4.23
C ASP A 5 -14.51 -6.75 -4.83
N ASP A 6 -14.81 -6.04 -5.93
CA ASP A 6 -16.14 -6.05 -6.57
C ASP A 6 -16.43 -7.29 -7.44
N GLY A 7 -15.57 -8.33 -7.44
CA GLY A 7 -15.67 -9.42 -8.42
C GLY A 7 -15.18 -10.79 -7.96
N VAL A 8 -16.11 -11.68 -7.59
CA VAL A 8 -15.82 -13.12 -7.45
C VAL A 8 -16.22 -13.95 -8.66
N GLY A 9 -15.25 -14.76 -9.11
CA GLY A 9 -15.54 -16.08 -9.67
C GLY A 9 -15.97 -17.06 -8.58
N ASP A 10 -16.65 -18.14 -9.00
CA ASP A 10 -17.32 -19.14 -8.16
C ASP A 10 -16.50 -19.54 -6.90
N HIS A 11 -17.02 -19.15 -5.72
CA HIS A 11 -16.66 -19.57 -4.34
C HIS A 11 -16.03 -18.54 -3.38
N GLY A 12 -15.84 -17.27 -3.75
CA GLY A 12 -15.48 -16.23 -2.77
C GLY A 12 -16.71 -15.51 -2.20
N PHE A 13 -16.68 -15.16 -0.92
CA PHE A 13 -17.69 -14.31 -0.31
C PHE A 13 -17.47 -12.87 -0.79
N VAL A 14 -18.44 -12.30 -1.50
CA VAL A 14 -18.65 -10.85 -1.61
C VAL A 14 -19.96 -10.54 -0.93
N ASN A 15 -19.86 -9.82 0.16
CA ASN A 15 -20.92 -9.07 0.84
C ASN A 15 -20.16 -7.97 1.59
N PRO A 16 -20.72 -6.76 1.70
CA PRO A 16 -20.03 -5.66 2.36
C PRO A 16 -19.47 -6.10 3.71
N GLY A 17 -18.34 -5.53 4.10
CA GLY A 17 -17.82 -5.67 5.45
C GLY A 17 -18.97 -5.49 6.45
N TRP A 18 -18.98 -6.26 7.54
CA TRP A 18 -20.09 -6.17 8.51
C TRP A 18 -20.24 -4.73 9.03
N GLY A 19 -21.24 -3.99 8.54
CA GLY A 19 -21.31 -2.53 8.72
C GLY A 19 -21.78 -1.77 7.48
N GLY A 20 -21.72 -2.38 6.30
CA GLY A 20 -22.18 -1.77 5.04
C GLY A 20 -21.09 -0.93 4.38
N GLN A 21 -21.49 -0.05 3.45
CA GLN A 21 -20.60 0.78 2.61
C GLN A 21 -19.45 1.42 3.40
N ASP A 22 -19.74 1.96 4.59
CA ASP A 22 -18.76 2.61 5.48
C ASP A 22 -17.55 1.73 5.88
N PHE A 23 -17.58 0.42 5.58
CA PHE A 23 -16.53 -0.54 5.93
C PHE A 23 -16.02 -1.32 4.71
N ASP A 24 -16.40 -0.96 3.49
CA ASP A 24 -16.04 -1.73 2.31
C ASP A 24 -14.67 -1.31 1.79
N ALA A 25 -13.75 -2.28 1.63
CA ALA A 25 -12.42 -2.08 1.07
C ALA A 25 -12.43 -2.38 -0.44
N GLU A 26 -12.61 -1.35 -1.26
CA GLU A 26 -13.04 -1.54 -2.65
C GLU A 26 -11.86 -1.73 -3.62
N TYR A 27 -10.91 -0.79 -3.65
CA TYR A 27 -9.85 -0.76 -4.67
C TYR A 27 -8.47 -0.42 -4.11
N LEU A 28 -7.47 -1.18 -4.59
CA LEU A 28 -6.07 -0.81 -4.51
C LEU A 28 -5.53 -0.60 -5.92
N PHE A 29 -4.90 0.55 -6.13
CA PHE A 29 -4.24 0.88 -7.39
C PHE A 29 -2.85 1.47 -7.16
N TYR A 30 -2.06 1.49 -8.23
CA TYR A 30 -0.75 2.11 -8.22
C TYR A 30 -0.44 2.73 -9.57
N THR A 31 0.43 3.71 -9.51
CA THR A 31 1.19 4.20 -10.65
C THR A 31 2.63 4.39 -10.22
N TYR A 32 3.54 4.48 -11.18
CA TYR A 32 4.95 4.72 -10.89
C TYR A 32 5.57 5.60 -11.96
N ASP A 33 6.54 6.42 -11.55
CA ASP A 33 7.41 7.15 -12.46
C ASP A 33 8.85 6.66 -12.27
N LYS A 34 9.32 5.93 -13.26
CA LYS A 34 10.68 5.39 -13.31
C LYS A 34 11.78 6.45 -13.45
N THR A 35 11.44 7.68 -13.82
CA THR A 35 12.39 8.79 -14.01
C THR A 35 12.69 9.46 -12.68
N THR A 36 11.68 9.53 -11.81
CA THR A 36 11.74 10.19 -10.50
C THR A 36 11.74 9.19 -9.35
N SER A 37 11.70 7.88 -9.64
CA SER A 37 11.59 6.80 -8.66
C SER A 37 10.36 6.90 -7.75
N MET A 38 9.30 7.57 -8.19
CA MET A 38 8.09 7.72 -7.41
C MET A 38 7.17 6.52 -7.60
N LEU A 39 6.70 5.94 -6.49
CA LEU A 39 5.59 4.99 -6.45
C LEU A 39 4.41 5.70 -5.80
N THR A 40 3.27 5.69 -6.49
CA THR A 40 1.99 6.16 -5.94
C THR A 40 1.11 4.94 -5.70
N ILE A 41 0.65 4.75 -4.48
CA ILE A 41 -0.41 3.80 -4.14
C ILE A 41 -1.69 4.58 -3.89
N GLY A 42 -2.81 4.05 -4.36
CA GLY A 42 -4.13 4.57 -4.08
C GLY A 42 -5.01 3.51 -3.45
N LEU A 43 -5.73 3.92 -2.41
CA LEU A 43 -6.75 3.16 -1.71
C LEU A 43 -8.09 3.86 -1.93
N GLN A 44 -9.11 3.08 -2.25
CA GLN A 44 -10.50 3.50 -2.27
C GLN A 44 -11.31 2.55 -1.39
N THR A 45 -12.16 3.12 -0.54
CA THR A 45 -12.95 2.40 0.47
C THR A 45 -14.10 3.29 0.91
N GLY A 46 -15.22 2.73 1.36
CA GLY A 46 -16.25 3.54 2.02
C GLY A 46 -15.86 3.98 3.44
N PHE A 47 -14.77 3.47 4.00
CA PHE A 47 -14.23 3.91 5.29
C PHE A 47 -13.68 5.34 5.22
N ASP A 48 -13.93 6.18 6.23
CA ASP A 48 -13.44 7.57 6.24
C ASP A 48 -11.91 7.61 6.29
N LEU A 49 -11.29 8.00 5.18
CA LEU A 49 -9.85 8.20 5.08
C LEU A 49 -9.43 9.67 5.25
N VAL A 50 -10.36 10.61 5.38
CA VAL A 50 -10.08 12.04 5.61
C VAL A 50 -9.65 12.25 7.05
N ASP A 51 -10.43 11.76 8.01
CA ASP A 51 -10.09 11.79 9.44
C ASP A 51 -9.64 10.44 10.01
N GLY A 52 -9.88 9.35 9.28
CA GLY A 52 -9.48 8.00 9.70
C GLY A 52 -10.41 7.37 10.73
N HIS A 53 -11.63 7.90 10.92
CA HIS A 53 -12.50 7.52 12.03
C HIS A 53 -13.95 7.38 11.61
N ILE A 54 -14.60 6.30 12.04
CA ILE A 54 -16.05 6.13 11.93
C ILE A 54 -16.62 5.74 13.28
N GLN A 55 -17.78 6.31 13.62
CA GLN A 55 -18.59 5.88 14.75
C GLN A 55 -19.78 5.02 14.27
N TRP A 56 -19.82 3.76 14.67
CA TRP A 56 -20.89 2.82 14.29
C TRP A 56 -21.43 2.06 15.49
N HIS A 57 -22.76 2.11 15.70
CA HIS A 57 -23.45 1.53 16.86
C HIS A 57 -22.86 1.87 18.24
N GLY A 58 -22.27 3.06 18.38
CA GLY A 58 -21.67 3.52 19.64
C GLY A 58 -20.25 3.00 19.89
N HIS A 59 -19.63 2.38 18.88
CA HIS A 59 -18.22 2.02 18.86
C HIS A 59 -17.46 2.92 17.88
N ASP A 60 -16.20 3.19 18.19
CA ASP A 60 -15.28 3.94 17.33
C ASP A 60 -14.35 2.98 16.60
N TYR A 61 -14.21 3.18 15.30
CA TYR A 61 -13.34 2.40 14.42
C TYR A 61 -12.33 3.31 13.75
N TYR A 62 -11.14 2.80 13.51
CA TYR A 62 -10.00 3.59 13.03
C TYR A 62 -9.38 2.94 11.81
N ALA A 63 -8.96 3.78 10.86
CA ALA A 63 -8.22 3.34 9.68
C ALA A 63 -6.86 2.76 10.09
N GLY A 64 -6.44 1.68 9.44
CA GLY A 64 -5.12 1.11 9.62
C GLY A 64 -4.09 1.73 8.67
N ASP A 65 -2.87 1.24 8.78
CA ASP A 65 -1.79 1.58 7.87
C ASP A 65 -1.86 0.72 6.60
N LEU A 66 -1.31 1.25 5.52
CA LEU A 66 -1.10 0.43 4.32
C LEU A 66 0.18 -0.39 4.50
N VAL A 67 0.01 -1.70 4.69
CA VAL A 67 1.08 -2.68 4.78
C VAL A 67 1.68 -2.91 3.40
N MET A 68 3.00 -2.91 3.31
CA MET A 68 3.75 -3.16 2.08
C MET A 68 4.91 -4.12 2.29
N THR A 69 5.08 -5.05 1.36
CA THR A 69 6.27 -5.91 1.28
C THR A 69 6.85 -5.87 -0.13
N PHE A 70 8.17 -6.04 -0.23
CA PHE A 70 8.90 -5.96 -1.50
C PHE A 70 9.77 -7.19 -1.70
N ASP A 71 9.68 -7.82 -2.88
CA ASP A 71 10.39 -9.06 -3.19
C ASP A 71 11.92 -8.92 -3.16
N LYS A 72 12.45 -7.69 -3.31
CA LYS A 72 13.88 -7.38 -3.26
C LYS A 72 14.42 -6.98 -1.89
N LEU A 73 13.58 -6.91 -0.85
CA LEU A 73 13.98 -6.44 0.49
C LEU A 73 14.00 -7.54 1.55
N ALA A 74 14.20 -8.79 1.15
CA ALA A 74 14.48 -9.93 2.04
C ALA A 74 13.44 -10.16 3.16
N GLY A 75 12.16 -9.90 2.88
CA GLY A 75 11.08 -10.11 3.85
C GLY A 75 10.92 -8.97 4.86
N ARG A 76 11.61 -7.84 4.67
CA ARG A 76 11.28 -6.61 5.41
C ARG A 76 9.88 -6.14 5.05
N GLU A 77 9.16 -5.70 6.07
CA GLU A 77 7.81 -5.18 5.97
C GLU A 77 7.83 -3.68 6.22
N PHE A 78 6.95 -2.98 5.53
CA PHE A 78 6.84 -1.54 5.59
C PHE A 78 5.39 -1.16 5.86
N ALA A 79 5.18 -0.09 6.60
CA ALA A 79 3.90 0.57 6.76
C ALA A 79 3.96 1.89 6.01
N VAL A 80 2.88 2.24 5.31
CA VAL A 80 2.62 3.61 4.92
C VAL A 80 1.57 4.17 5.86
N ASP A 81 2.05 4.99 6.78
CA ASP A 81 1.23 5.70 7.75
C ASP A 81 0.66 6.97 7.11
N PHE A 82 -0.63 7.22 7.39
CA PHE A 82 -1.41 8.29 6.79
C PHE A 82 -1.41 9.60 7.59
N GLY A 83 -0.76 9.63 8.74
CA GLY A 83 -0.78 10.72 9.71
C GLY A 83 -2.14 10.88 10.40
N LEU A 84 -2.89 9.79 10.51
CA LEU A 84 -4.22 9.74 11.12
C LEU A 84 -4.10 9.24 12.56
N LEU A 85 -5.15 9.49 13.36
CA LEU A 85 -5.26 8.87 14.68
C LEU A 85 -5.63 7.40 14.51
N THR A 86 -4.82 6.52 15.09
CA THR A 86 -5.02 5.08 15.05
C THR A 86 -5.23 4.53 16.46
N ARG A 87 -6.28 3.72 16.60
CA ARG A 87 -6.54 2.93 17.81
C ARG A 87 -6.97 1.52 17.44
N ASP A 88 -6.65 0.58 18.31
CA ASP A 88 -7.07 -0.80 18.17
C ASP A 88 -8.53 -1.00 18.61
N SER A 89 -8.99 -2.26 18.64
CA SER A 89 -10.39 -2.59 19.00
C SER A 89 -10.72 -2.39 20.48
N GLU A 90 -9.71 -2.27 21.35
CA GLU A 90 -9.88 -1.94 22.77
C GLU A 90 -9.86 -0.43 23.03
N GLY A 91 -9.47 0.36 22.01
CA GLY A 91 -9.37 1.81 22.07
C GLY A 91 -8.00 2.30 22.55
N ASP A 92 -7.00 1.42 22.61
CA ASP A 92 -5.63 1.79 22.92
C ASP A 92 -4.98 2.48 21.72
N LEU A 93 -4.09 3.44 22.02
CA LEU A 93 -3.38 4.21 21.00
C LEU A 93 -2.31 3.31 20.34
N VAL A 94 -2.29 3.27 19.01
CA VAL A 94 -1.33 2.48 18.23
C VAL A 94 -0.46 3.42 17.43
N ASP A 95 0.86 3.35 17.63
CA ASP A 95 1.84 4.17 16.91
C ASP A 95 3.27 3.60 16.99
N ALA A 96 4.21 4.20 16.26
CA ALA A 96 5.63 3.86 16.32
C ALA A 96 6.38 4.51 17.51
N GLY A 97 5.75 4.57 18.69
CA GLY A 97 6.36 4.95 19.96
C GLY A 97 6.22 6.43 20.33
N THR A 98 5.27 7.15 19.72
CA THR A 98 4.94 8.54 20.11
C THR A 98 4.01 8.58 21.33
N GLY A 99 3.23 7.53 21.57
CA GLY A 99 2.21 7.44 22.62
C GLY A 99 1.00 8.35 22.39
N THR A 100 0.77 8.78 21.15
CA THR A 100 -0.33 9.67 20.76
C THR A 100 -1.35 9.02 19.82
N GLY A 101 -1.04 7.83 19.29
CA GLY A 101 -1.76 7.16 18.22
C GLY A 101 -1.63 7.87 16.88
N ILE A 102 -0.69 8.81 16.74
CA ILE A 102 -0.47 9.58 15.52
C ILE A 102 1.03 9.54 15.21
N ASP A 103 1.38 9.02 14.05
CA ASP A 103 2.72 9.12 13.50
C ASP A 103 2.81 10.19 12.41
N ALA A 104 4.03 10.55 12.02
CA ALA A 104 4.21 11.43 10.87
C ALA A 104 3.89 10.64 9.59
N ALA A 105 3.01 11.18 8.74
CA ALA A 105 2.68 10.54 7.47
C ALA A 105 3.94 10.18 6.67
N GLY A 106 4.14 8.90 6.38
CA GLY A 106 5.40 8.42 5.84
C GLY A 106 5.46 6.92 5.65
N VAL A 107 6.58 6.48 5.09
CA VAL A 107 6.92 5.06 5.00
C VAL A 107 7.83 4.71 6.17
N TYR A 108 7.48 3.64 6.88
CA TYR A 108 8.24 3.12 8.02
C TYR A 108 8.70 1.70 7.72
N GLU A 109 9.93 1.35 8.11
CA GLU A 109 10.36 -0.05 8.21
C GLU A 109 9.85 -0.59 9.54
N VAL A 110 8.99 -1.60 9.49
CA VAL A 110 8.19 -2.05 10.65
C VAL A 110 8.99 -3.03 11.50
N SER A 111 8.95 -2.84 12.82
CA SER A 111 9.49 -3.78 13.81
C SER A 111 8.42 -4.60 14.52
N SER A 112 7.20 -4.08 14.60
CA SER A 112 6.05 -4.72 15.24
C SER A 112 4.73 -4.23 14.65
N TRP A 113 3.76 -5.14 14.53
CA TRP A 113 2.38 -4.84 14.14
C TRP A 113 1.45 -4.95 15.35
N ASN A 114 0.51 -4.03 15.48
CA ASN A 114 -0.67 -4.22 16.30
C ASN A 114 -1.72 -4.98 15.46
N ASN A 115 -2.22 -6.08 16.01
CA ASN A 115 -3.26 -6.92 15.40
C ASN A 115 -4.45 -7.12 16.35
N ASP A 116 -4.59 -6.25 17.35
CA ASP A 116 -5.66 -6.30 18.35
C ASP A 116 -6.94 -5.70 17.75
N ILE A 117 -7.39 -6.32 16.66
CA ILE A 117 -8.60 -5.97 15.88
C ILE A 117 -9.70 -7.01 16.09
N THR A 118 -10.95 -6.62 15.89
CA THR A 118 -12.12 -7.51 16.13
C THR A 118 -12.05 -8.79 15.29
N TYR A 119 -11.69 -8.67 14.00
CA TYR A 119 -11.52 -9.79 13.07
C TYR A 119 -10.04 -9.95 12.69
N THR A 120 -9.27 -10.58 13.58
CA THR A 120 -7.80 -10.76 13.46
C THR A 120 -7.29 -11.42 12.18
N SER A 121 -8.14 -12.15 11.44
CA SER A 121 -7.76 -12.74 10.14
C SER A 121 -7.40 -11.71 9.08
N SER A 122 -7.82 -10.46 9.27
CA SER A 122 -7.60 -9.35 8.35
C SER A 122 -6.30 -8.60 8.61
N GLY A 123 -5.53 -8.98 9.64
CA GLY A 123 -4.25 -8.34 9.93
C GLY A 123 -3.17 -8.60 8.86
N PRO A 124 -2.14 -7.73 8.73
CA PRO A 124 -1.82 -6.68 9.70
C PRO A 124 -2.65 -5.40 9.61
N PHE A 125 -2.93 -4.76 10.76
CA PHE A 125 -3.74 -3.55 10.86
C PHE A 125 -2.93 -2.25 10.88
N ALA A 126 -2.08 -2.06 11.88
CA ALA A 126 -1.31 -0.83 12.04
C ALA A 126 0.04 -1.11 12.70
N MET A 127 1.04 -0.28 12.42
CA MET A 127 2.37 -0.45 13.01
C MET A 127 2.35 -0.06 14.50
N ASP A 128 2.95 -0.90 15.34
CA ASP A 128 3.13 -0.65 16.79
C ASP A 128 4.60 -0.35 17.12
N GLY A 129 5.38 -0.07 16.08
CA GLY A 129 6.81 0.08 16.15
C GLY A 129 7.43 0.02 14.77
N GLY A 130 8.29 0.99 14.48
CA GLY A 130 9.02 1.05 13.23
C GLY A 130 10.00 2.20 13.22
N THR A 131 10.77 2.29 12.14
CA THR A 131 11.68 3.40 11.88
C THR A 131 11.23 4.15 10.65
N PHE A 132 11.04 5.47 10.78
CA PHE A 132 10.72 6.34 9.66
C PHE A 132 11.82 6.27 8.58
N VAL A 133 11.41 6.02 7.34
CA VAL A 133 12.32 5.94 6.18
C VAL A 133 12.19 7.20 5.32
N THR A 134 10.98 7.52 4.87
CA THR A 134 10.75 8.66 3.98
C THR A 134 9.35 9.23 4.13
N ALA A 135 9.21 10.52 3.86
CA ALA A 135 7.91 11.19 3.89
C ALA A 135 7.08 10.80 2.67
N VAL A 136 5.75 10.84 2.81
CA VAL A 136 4.82 10.66 1.70
C VAL A 136 4.15 11.97 1.34
N ASN A 137 3.85 12.15 0.06
CA ASN A 137 2.86 13.13 -0.37
C ASN A 137 1.49 12.43 -0.43
N SER A 138 0.50 12.98 0.27
CA SER A 138 -0.83 12.39 0.38
C SER A 138 -1.88 13.30 -0.25
N ALA A 139 -2.79 12.73 -1.04
CA ALA A 139 -4.03 13.37 -1.46
C ALA A 139 -5.22 12.51 -1.01
N VAL A 140 -6.26 13.15 -0.48
CA VAL A 140 -7.41 12.48 0.13
C VAL A 140 -8.69 13.20 -0.25
N GLY A 141 -9.79 12.46 -0.35
CA GLY A 141 -11.12 13.02 -0.55
C GLY A 141 -12.21 11.97 -0.51
N TYR A 142 -13.43 12.42 -0.79
CA TYR A 142 -14.62 11.60 -0.91
C TYR A 142 -15.24 11.79 -2.30
N ASP A 143 -15.51 10.68 -2.99
CA ASP A 143 -16.21 10.64 -4.26
C ASP A 143 -17.70 10.37 -4.04
N VAL A 144 -18.50 11.41 -4.20
CA VAL A 144 -19.97 11.37 -4.02
C VAL A 144 -20.66 10.42 -5.00
N LEU A 145 -20.08 10.16 -6.17
CA LEU A 145 -20.69 9.27 -7.16
C LEU A 145 -20.43 7.80 -6.85
N ALA A 146 -19.26 7.51 -6.28
CA ALA A 146 -18.89 6.17 -5.83
C ALA A 146 -19.44 5.86 -4.42
N ASP A 147 -19.74 6.90 -3.63
CA ASP A 147 -20.01 6.78 -2.18
C ASP A 147 -18.79 6.23 -1.41
N SER A 148 -17.60 6.69 -1.80
CA SER A 148 -16.34 6.13 -1.29
C SER A 148 -15.30 7.21 -1.04
N TYR A 149 -14.49 7.03 -0.01
CA TYR A 149 -13.28 7.78 0.22
C TYR A 149 -12.13 7.25 -0.63
N TYR A 150 -11.21 8.14 -0.94
CA TYR A 150 -9.95 7.77 -1.55
C TYR A 150 -8.78 8.44 -0.83
N ARG A 151 -7.66 7.74 -0.79
CA ARG A 151 -6.37 8.29 -0.38
C ARG A 151 -5.29 7.77 -1.31
N THR A 152 -4.47 8.69 -1.83
CA THR A 152 -3.27 8.34 -2.58
C THR A 152 -2.04 8.80 -1.82
N VAL A 153 -1.04 7.93 -1.74
CA VAL A 153 0.25 8.19 -1.10
C VAL A 153 1.36 7.99 -2.13
N THR A 154 2.26 8.96 -2.20
CA THR A 154 3.35 8.98 -3.18
C THR A 154 4.68 9.15 -2.47
N PHE A 155 5.63 8.24 -2.72
CA PHE A 155 6.96 8.25 -2.11
C PHE A 155 8.02 7.78 -3.11
N ASP A 156 9.27 8.15 -2.84
CA ASP A 156 10.43 7.69 -3.61
C ASP A 156 10.83 6.29 -3.12
N TYR A 157 10.63 5.26 -3.95
CA TYR A 157 10.98 3.89 -3.57
C TYR A 157 12.49 3.66 -3.50
N SER A 158 13.31 4.54 -4.08
CA SER A 158 14.77 4.41 -4.00
C SER A 158 15.32 4.69 -2.61
N GLU A 159 14.58 5.44 -1.77
CA GLU A 159 14.88 5.63 -0.34
C GLU A 159 14.77 4.32 0.46
N LEU A 160 13.99 3.35 -0.03
CA LEU A 160 13.92 1.98 0.52
C LEU A 160 15.10 1.10 0.08
N GLY A 161 16.02 1.64 -0.73
CA GLY A 161 17.11 0.90 -1.37
C GLY A 161 16.66 0.06 -2.58
N LEU A 162 15.47 0.32 -3.12
CA LEU A 162 14.96 -0.38 -4.29
C LEU A 162 15.51 0.21 -5.60
N GLN A 163 15.63 -0.65 -6.60
CA GLN A 163 15.86 -0.29 -7.99
C GLN A 163 14.71 -0.87 -8.82
N PRO A 164 14.31 -0.23 -9.94
CA PRO A 164 13.21 -0.74 -10.74
C PRO A 164 13.42 -2.20 -11.16
N GLY A 165 12.33 -2.95 -11.34
CA GLY A 165 12.34 -4.40 -11.56
C GLY A 165 11.98 -5.21 -10.32
N PHE A 166 11.07 -4.68 -9.49
CA PHE A 166 10.60 -5.32 -8.26
C PHE A 166 9.09 -5.58 -8.29
N ASN A 167 8.67 -6.53 -7.47
CA ASN A 167 7.27 -6.76 -7.15
C ASN A 167 7.02 -6.30 -5.71
N PHE A 168 5.80 -5.86 -5.46
CA PHE A 168 5.38 -5.51 -4.12
C PHE A 168 3.97 -6.02 -3.86
N THR A 169 3.69 -6.30 -2.59
CA THR A 169 2.34 -6.61 -2.12
C THR A 169 1.90 -5.47 -1.24
N ALA A 170 0.64 -5.05 -1.39
CA ALA A 170 0.00 -4.02 -0.60
C ALA A 170 -1.25 -4.60 0.06
N HIS A 171 -1.47 -4.27 1.33
CA HIS A 171 -2.58 -4.74 2.13
C HIS A 171 -3.07 -3.59 3.02
N TRP A 172 -4.39 -3.42 3.12
CA TRP A 172 -5.00 -2.49 4.06
C TRP A 172 -6.24 -3.11 4.73
N THR A 173 -6.45 -2.74 5.99
CA THR A 173 -7.65 -3.03 6.78
C THR A 173 -7.85 -1.93 7.83
N MET A 174 -8.93 -2.01 8.61
CA MET A 174 -9.26 -1.09 9.73
C MET A 174 -9.40 -1.83 11.06
N SER A 175 -9.62 -1.11 12.16
CA SER A 175 -9.57 -1.67 13.52
C SER A 175 -10.67 -2.71 13.83
N CYS A 176 -11.80 -2.68 13.11
CA CYS A 176 -12.75 -3.79 13.14
C CYS A 176 -12.20 -5.02 12.40
N GLY A 177 -11.45 -4.85 11.31
CA GLY A 177 -10.95 -5.94 10.48
C GLY A 177 -12.05 -6.71 9.74
N ASN A 178 -13.27 -6.19 9.68
CA ASN A 178 -14.41 -6.87 9.05
C ASN A 178 -14.30 -6.94 7.53
N ASP A 179 -13.37 -6.20 6.93
CA ASP A 179 -12.98 -6.27 5.53
C ASP A 179 -11.48 -6.00 5.35
N LEU A 180 -10.92 -6.42 4.21
CA LEU A 180 -9.52 -6.21 3.85
C LEU A 180 -9.36 -6.16 2.34
N ILE A 181 -8.34 -5.43 1.88
CA ILE A 181 -7.94 -5.48 0.47
C ILE A 181 -6.45 -5.78 0.33
N LEU A 182 -6.13 -6.77 -0.50
CA LEU A 182 -4.79 -7.28 -0.71
C LEU A 182 -4.51 -7.43 -2.21
N GLY A 183 -3.36 -6.94 -2.67
CA GLY A 183 -2.90 -7.30 -4.01
C GLY A 183 -1.43 -7.07 -4.27
N THR A 184 -0.99 -7.51 -5.45
CA THR A 184 0.41 -7.41 -5.88
C THR A 184 0.58 -6.49 -7.10
N GLY A 185 1.58 -5.61 -7.04
CA GLY A 185 2.00 -4.72 -8.13
C GLY A 185 3.41 -5.03 -8.64
N HIS A 186 3.73 -4.52 -9.84
CA HIS A 186 5.04 -4.70 -10.47
C HIS A 186 5.58 -3.38 -11.02
N VAL A 187 6.79 -3.01 -10.58
CA VAL A 187 7.53 -1.87 -11.15
C VAL A 187 8.61 -2.41 -12.09
N PRO A 188 8.46 -2.24 -13.43
CA PRO A 188 9.38 -2.82 -14.40
C PRO A 188 10.70 -2.04 -14.53
N VAL A 189 11.71 -2.72 -15.05
CA VAL A 189 12.99 -2.11 -15.44
C VAL A 189 12.77 -1.12 -16.60
N PRO A 190 13.46 0.04 -16.65
CA PRO A 190 13.37 0.95 -17.78
C PRO A 190 13.77 0.27 -19.10
N GLY A 191 12.86 0.27 -20.08
CA GLY A 191 13.08 -0.35 -21.40
C GLY A 191 14.30 0.17 -22.17
N GLY A 192 14.85 1.34 -21.81
CA GLY A 192 16.11 1.85 -22.37
C GLY A 192 17.31 0.91 -22.15
N LEU A 193 17.36 0.21 -21.01
CA LEU A 193 18.43 -0.77 -20.74
C LEU A 193 18.29 -2.02 -21.63
N ALA A 194 17.06 -2.46 -21.90
CA ALA A 194 16.80 -3.55 -22.83
C ALA A 194 17.20 -3.16 -24.26
N LEU A 195 16.88 -1.92 -24.69
CA LEU A 195 17.29 -1.42 -26.00
C LEU A 195 18.81 -1.21 -26.12
N LEU A 196 19.47 -0.74 -25.05
CA LEU A 196 20.93 -0.58 -25.03
C LEU A 196 21.64 -1.93 -25.15
N SER A 197 21.20 -2.93 -24.39
CA SER A 197 21.78 -4.28 -24.45
C SER A 197 21.58 -4.93 -25.81
N LEU A 198 20.38 -4.80 -26.42
CA LEU A 198 20.13 -5.22 -27.80
C LEU A 198 21.01 -4.46 -28.80
N GLY A 199 21.19 -3.16 -28.63
CA GLY A 199 22.06 -2.33 -29.47
C GLY A 199 23.52 -2.76 -29.42
N LEU A 200 24.03 -3.08 -28.22
CA LEU A 200 25.40 -3.58 -28.04
C LEU A 200 25.61 -4.95 -28.68
N VAL A 201 24.63 -5.86 -28.59
CA VAL A 201 24.67 -7.18 -29.25
C VAL A 201 24.68 -7.02 -30.77
N ALA A 202 23.79 -6.17 -31.32
CA ALA A 202 23.75 -5.88 -32.75
C ALA A 202 25.07 -5.29 -33.26
N PHE A 203 25.66 -4.36 -32.50
CA PHE A 203 26.94 -3.75 -32.84
C PHE A 203 28.10 -4.76 -32.83
N ALA A 204 28.17 -5.62 -31.80
CA ALA A 204 29.17 -6.67 -31.71
C ALA A 204 29.04 -7.69 -32.87
N TRP A 205 27.82 -8.02 -33.27
CA TRP A 205 27.56 -8.90 -34.42
C TRP A 205 27.98 -8.24 -35.73
N ALA A 206 27.61 -6.98 -35.96
CA ALA A 206 28.02 -6.22 -37.14
C ALA A 206 29.55 -6.11 -37.27
N ARG A 207 30.26 -5.93 -36.16
CA ARG A 207 31.73 -5.90 -36.11
C ARG A 207 32.37 -7.25 -36.48
N ARG A 208 31.75 -8.38 -36.08
CA ARG A 208 32.22 -9.72 -36.47
C ARG A 208 32.03 -10.01 -37.96
N GLN A 209 30.98 -9.47 -38.58
CA GLN A 209 30.72 -9.62 -40.01
C GLN A 209 31.72 -8.82 -40.88
N THR A 210 32.22 -7.69 -40.38
CA THR A 210 33.19 -6.84 -41.09
C THR A 210 34.61 -7.41 -41.05
N ILE A 211 34.99 -8.14 -40.00
CA ILE A 211 36.33 -8.77 -39.87
C ILE A 211 36.44 -10.08 -40.69
N ARG A 212 35.33 -10.68 -41.10
CA ARG A 212 35.28 -11.92 -41.90
C ARG A 212 35.29 -11.69 -43.42
N LYS A 213 35.39 -10.44 -43.89
CA LYS A 213 35.60 -10.08 -45.30
C LYS A 213 37.06 -9.67 -45.50
#